data_AF-A0A0F9B5M2-F1
#
_entry.id   AF-A0A0F9B5M2-F1
#
_cell.length_a   1.000
_cell.length_b   1.000
_cell.length_c   1.000
_cell.angle_alpha   90.00
_cell.angle_beta   90.00
_cell.angle_gamma   90.00
#
_symmetry.space_group_name_H-M   'P 1'
#
loop_
_entity.id
_entity.type
_entity.pdbx_description
1 polymer ?
#
loop_
_entity_poly.entity_id
_entity_poly.type
_entity_poly.pdbx_seq_one_letter_code
_entity_poly.pdbx_strand_id
1 'polypeptide(L)'
;MYEEKVKELESSKFLQFYFNDVKGMKFTLSWKKIPDGGVGTHSFTEPSEEIIKAFILPFRFFIQKNERCSIRYLGEKIIPELDNDFSEQTTEFKKIREAINSFLDSPPGIKLKFQWGSEQLEFQSNNNIKNCFIYGHYAHAEEKNNQKRWYDLIHRNTNEGRDLFRFEAISIILQLTNFFLAISKLIKIILDKIIDYDLEEGEKTVKESDLKRGLRFYKNVMYIAEKLGKREICSEMYKKISDIYDNLGDTKLFESYLGKYKEILYSIKHLPENFKDNGYYAEYFSISDEYRKIIENILQKPYNFSDLP
;
A
#
# COMPACT_ATOMS: atom_id res chain seq x y z
N MET A 1 6.14 7.11 7.70
CA MET A 1 6.93 6.23 6.82
C MET A 1 6.09 5.16 6.15
N TYR A 2 5.52 4.16 6.85
CA TYR A 2 4.70 3.11 6.21
C TYR A 2 3.56 3.69 5.37
N GLU A 3 2.75 4.55 5.98
CA GLU A 3 1.61 5.22 5.33
C GLU A 3 2.01 6.11 4.15
N GLU A 4 3.18 6.76 4.21
CA GLU A 4 3.68 7.56 3.10
C GLU A 4 4.02 6.67 1.90
N LYS A 5 4.65 5.51 2.14
CA LYS A 5 4.94 4.53 1.09
C LYS A 5 3.68 3.88 0.53
N VAL A 6 2.65 3.67 1.35
CA VAL A 6 1.37 3.15 0.86
C VAL A 6 0.70 4.19 -0.06
N LYS A 7 0.69 5.47 0.33
CA LYS A 7 0.20 6.55 -0.53
C LYS A 7 0.96 6.65 -1.85
N GLU A 8 2.29 6.45 -1.84
CA GLU A 8 3.09 6.35 -3.08
C GLU A 8 2.65 5.18 -3.98
N LEU A 9 2.31 4.02 -3.40
CA LEU A 9 1.77 2.89 -4.17
C LEU A 9 0.38 3.18 -4.73
N GLU A 10 -0.54 3.65 -3.88
CA GLU A 10 -1.93 3.97 -4.24
C GLU A 10 -2.02 5.00 -5.37
N SER A 11 -1.13 6.00 -5.37
CA SER A 11 -1.06 7.04 -6.40
C SER A 11 -0.26 6.66 -7.64
N SER A 12 0.30 5.45 -7.69
CA SER A 12 1.12 5.02 -8.81
C SER A 12 0.31 4.81 -10.09
N LYS A 13 0.90 5.17 -11.24
CA LYS A 13 0.33 4.88 -12.56
C LYS A 13 0.15 3.39 -12.82
N PHE A 14 0.94 2.54 -12.15
CA PHE A 14 0.83 1.08 -12.26
C PHE A 14 -0.49 0.57 -11.69
N LEU A 15 -0.85 1.01 -10.47
CA LEU A 15 -2.16 0.66 -9.91
C LEU A 15 -3.26 1.31 -10.72
N GLN A 16 -3.19 2.62 -11.02
CA GLN A 16 -4.18 3.31 -11.85
C GLN A 16 -4.47 2.58 -13.17
N PHE A 17 -3.43 2.07 -13.85
CA PHE A 17 -3.59 1.29 -15.07
C PHE A 17 -4.49 0.07 -14.85
N TYR A 18 -4.15 -0.80 -13.90
CA TYR A 18 -4.92 -2.02 -13.66
C TYR A 18 -6.32 -1.75 -13.13
N PHE A 19 -6.48 -0.67 -12.40
CA PHE A 19 -7.67 -0.44 -11.62
C PHE A 19 -8.68 0.50 -12.28
N ASN A 20 -8.21 1.44 -13.08
CA ASN A 20 -9.04 2.42 -13.79
C ASN A 20 -9.06 2.15 -15.29
N ASP A 21 -7.89 1.98 -15.91
CA ASP A 21 -7.79 1.96 -17.39
C ASP A 21 -8.25 0.62 -17.96
N VAL A 22 -7.73 -0.50 -17.42
CA VAL A 22 -8.02 -1.84 -17.95
C VAL A 22 -9.02 -2.64 -17.13
N LYS A 23 -9.34 -2.22 -15.90
CA LYS A 23 -10.28 -2.88 -14.96
C LYS A 23 -9.94 -4.35 -14.70
N GLY A 24 -8.71 -4.61 -14.29
CA GLY A 24 -8.15 -5.92 -13.97
C GLY A 24 -7.05 -6.34 -14.93
N MET A 25 -6.47 -7.51 -14.69
CA MET A 25 -5.51 -8.11 -15.62
C MET A 25 -6.25 -8.73 -16.80
N LYS A 26 -5.86 -8.38 -18.02
CA LYS A 26 -6.39 -8.96 -19.26
C LYS A 26 -5.35 -9.85 -19.91
N PHE A 27 -5.64 -11.14 -19.94
CA PHE A 27 -4.88 -12.15 -20.67
C PHE A 27 -5.79 -12.78 -21.72
N THR A 28 -5.38 -12.72 -22.98
CA THR A 28 -6.11 -13.34 -24.08
C THR A 28 -5.33 -14.55 -24.55
N LEU A 29 -6.00 -15.69 -24.65
CA LEU A 29 -5.47 -16.91 -25.26
C LEU A 29 -6.36 -17.28 -26.44
N SER A 30 -5.77 -17.41 -27.63
CA SER A 30 -6.48 -17.87 -28.83
C SER A 30 -5.75 -19.04 -29.45
N TRP A 31 -6.52 -20.00 -29.95
CA TRP A 31 -6.01 -21.20 -30.60
C TRP A 31 -6.58 -21.30 -32.00
N LYS A 32 -5.71 -21.43 -33.01
CA LYS A 32 -6.09 -21.61 -34.41
C LYS A 32 -5.60 -22.98 -34.87
N LYS A 33 -6.53 -23.87 -35.21
CA LYS A 33 -6.19 -25.15 -35.84
C LYS A 33 -5.64 -24.90 -37.25
N ILE A 34 -4.53 -25.54 -37.59
CA ILE A 34 -3.91 -25.55 -38.92
C ILE A 34 -3.76 -27.01 -39.38
N PRO A 35 -3.53 -27.29 -40.69
CA PRO A 35 -3.48 -28.66 -41.20
C PRO A 35 -2.51 -29.58 -40.43
N ASP A 36 -1.35 -29.05 -40.02
CA ASP A 36 -0.30 -29.80 -39.31
C ASP A 36 -0.32 -29.60 -37.78
N GLY A 37 -1.43 -29.12 -37.21
CA GLY A 37 -1.57 -28.97 -35.75
C GLY A 37 -2.41 -27.78 -35.33
N GLY A 38 -1.90 -26.99 -34.39
CA GLY A 38 -2.54 -25.75 -33.97
C GLY A 38 -1.51 -24.72 -33.54
N VAL A 39 -1.84 -23.46 -33.77
CA VAL A 39 -1.05 -22.32 -33.31
C VAL A 39 -1.82 -21.63 -32.21
N GLY A 40 -1.23 -21.61 -31.02
CA GLY A 40 -1.68 -20.75 -29.93
C GLY A 40 -1.07 -19.36 -30.10
N THR A 41 -1.85 -18.32 -29.88
CA THR A 41 -1.33 -16.97 -29.66
C THR A 41 -1.89 -16.46 -28.35
N HIS A 42 -1.10 -15.69 -27.63
CA HIS A 42 -1.56 -15.00 -26.43
C HIS A 42 -1.18 -13.52 -26.48
N SER A 43 -1.87 -12.74 -25.67
CA SER A 43 -1.50 -11.36 -25.41
C SER A 43 -1.81 -11.01 -23.96
N PHE A 44 -0.93 -10.23 -23.37
CA PHE A 44 -1.08 -9.71 -22.02
C PHE A 44 -1.09 -8.18 -22.09
N THR A 45 -2.13 -7.57 -21.54
CA THR A 45 -2.22 -6.11 -21.47
C THR A 45 -1.55 -5.64 -20.18
N GLU A 46 -0.39 -5.01 -20.31
CA GLU A 46 0.43 -4.52 -19.19
C GLU A 46 0.84 -3.05 -19.37
N PRO A 47 1.17 -2.32 -18.29
CA PRO A 47 1.67 -0.96 -18.41
C PRO A 47 3.10 -0.95 -18.97
N SER A 48 3.58 0.22 -19.39
CA SER A 48 4.94 0.34 -19.93
C SER A 48 6.02 -0.05 -18.92
N GLU A 49 7.19 -0.44 -19.42
CA GLU A 49 8.34 -0.81 -18.59
C GLU A 49 8.75 0.29 -17.61
N GLU A 50 8.65 1.57 -18.00
CA GLU A 50 8.93 2.70 -17.11
C GLU A 50 7.94 2.76 -15.94
N ILE A 51 6.66 2.47 -16.19
CA ILE A 51 5.62 2.46 -15.15
C ILE A 51 5.86 1.31 -14.17
N ILE A 52 6.21 0.11 -14.68
CA ILE A 52 6.54 -1.04 -13.83
C ILE A 52 7.77 -0.74 -12.98
N LYS A 53 8.86 -0.22 -13.58
CA LYS A 53 10.08 0.22 -12.87
C LYS A 53 9.77 1.20 -11.75
N ALA A 54 8.99 2.23 -12.06
CA ALA A 54 8.61 3.26 -11.10
C ALA A 54 7.79 2.71 -9.93
N PHE A 55 6.95 1.69 -10.17
CA PHE A 55 6.17 1.03 -9.12
C PHE A 55 7.01 0.09 -8.24
N ILE A 56 7.90 -0.68 -8.84
CA ILE A 56 8.73 -1.65 -8.10
C ILE A 56 9.64 -0.95 -7.08
N LEU A 57 10.09 0.27 -7.36
CA LEU A 57 10.96 1.03 -6.45
C LEU A 57 10.34 1.26 -5.05
N PRO A 58 9.17 1.91 -4.90
CA PRO A 58 8.50 2.04 -3.61
C PRO A 58 7.99 0.68 -3.08
N PHE A 59 7.56 -0.24 -3.94
CA PHE A 59 7.08 -1.56 -3.53
C PHE A 59 8.13 -2.36 -2.73
N ARG A 60 9.40 -2.25 -3.12
CA ARG A 60 10.51 -2.96 -2.46
C ARG A 60 10.65 -2.62 -0.97
N PHE A 61 10.27 -1.41 -0.56
CA PHE A 61 10.35 -0.99 0.84
C PHE A 61 9.50 -1.85 1.79
N PHE A 62 8.44 -2.49 1.28
CA PHE A 62 7.56 -3.36 2.07
C PHE A 62 8.13 -4.76 2.27
N ILE A 63 8.99 -5.22 1.36
CA ILE A 63 9.52 -6.60 1.33
C ILE A 63 10.98 -6.71 1.76
N GLN A 64 11.74 -5.61 1.74
CA GLN A 64 13.16 -5.62 2.09
C GLN A 64 13.36 -5.61 3.61
N LYS A 65 14.20 -6.53 4.11
CA LYS A 65 14.42 -6.74 5.56
C LYS A 65 14.96 -5.50 6.29
N ASN A 66 15.74 -4.67 5.61
CA ASN A 66 16.44 -3.51 6.20
C ASN A 66 15.55 -2.27 6.32
N GLU A 67 14.32 -2.30 5.81
CA GLU A 67 13.42 -1.15 5.80
C GLU A 67 12.50 -1.15 7.02
N ARG A 68 12.41 -0.01 7.72
CA ARG A 68 11.55 0.12 8.91
C ARG A 68 10.05 0.03 8.61
N CYS A 69 9.66 0.20 7.34
CA CYS A 69 8.28 0.01 6.89
C CYS A 69 8.06 -1.37 6.26
N SER A 70 9.05 -2.27 6.30
CA SER A 70 8.82 -3.63 5.81
C SER A 70 7.84 -4.37 6.71
N ILE A 71 7.03 -5.26 6.12
CA ILE A 71 6.05 -6.07 6.87
C ILE A 71 6.76 -6.90 7.95
N ARG A 72 7.98 -7.36 7.63
CA ARG A 72 8.84 -8.07 8.56
C ARG A 72 9.23 -7.19 9.75
N TYR A 73 9.74 -5.99 9.51
CA TYR A 73 10.14 -5.08 10.59
C TYR A 73 8.95 -4.74 11.48
N LEU A 74 7.81 -4.40 10.90
CA LEU A 74 6.59 -4.13 11.65
C LEU A 74 6.21 -5.32 12.54
N GLY A 75 6.15 -6.52 11.97
CA GLY A 75 5.78 -7.72 12.70
C GLY A 75 6.80 -8.18 13.76
N GLU A 76 8.09 -7.86 13.61
CA GLU A 76 9.14 -8.26 14.56
C GLU A 76 9.42 -7.20 15.63
N LYS A 77 9.17 -5.91 15.35
CA LYS A 77 9.59 -4.79 16.21
C LYS A 77 8.44 -3.95 16.73
N ILE A 78 7.40 -3.73 15.93
CA ILE A 78 6.33 -2.77 16.29
C ILE A 78 5.12 -3.50 16.88
N ILE A 79 4.64 -4.54 16.19
CA ILE A 79 3.43 -5.26 16.59
C ILE A 79 3.52 -5.87 18.01
N PRO A 80 4.66 -6.43 18.46
CA PRO A 80 4.79 -6.90 19.85
C PRO A 80 4.62 -5.80 20.89
N GLU A 81 5.00 -4.56 20.60
CA GLU A 81 4.87 -3.42 21.51
C GLU A 81 3.42 -2.94 21.64
N LEU A 82 2.57 -3.24 20.63
CA LEU A 82 1.18 -2.82 20.56
C LEU A 82 0.19 -3.89 21.07
N ASP A 83 0.66 -5.09 21.39
CA ASP A 83 -0.21 -6.26 21.63
C ASP A 83 -1.14 -6.07 22.84
N ASN A 84 -0.68 -5.35 23.87
CA ASN A 84 -1.47 -5.10 25.08
C ASN A 84 -2.60 -4.10 24.84
N ASP A 85 -2.32 -3.03 24.09
CA ASP A 85 -3.26 -1.92 23.90
C ASP A 85 -4.16 -2.11 22.67
N PHE A 86 -3.73 -2.91 21.68
CA PHE A 86 -4.38 -3.10 20.39
C PHE A 86 -4.47 -4.58 19.96
N SER A 87 -4.76 -5.47 20.92
CA SER A 87 -4.73 -6.93 20.74
C SER A 87 -5.53 -7.47 19.55
N GLU A 88 -6.69 -6.87 19.25
CA GLU A 88 -7.51 -7.22 18.09
C GLU A 88 -6.77 -6.89 16.77
N GLN A 89 -6.26 -5.67 16.65
CA GLN A 89 -5.57 -5.20 15.45
C GLN A 89 -4.22 -5.92 15.26
N THR A 90 -3.50 -6.23 16.35
CA THR A 90 -2.27 -7.01 16.28
C THR A 90 -2.52 -8.46 15.89
N THR A 91 -3.61 -9.07 16.37
CA THR A 91 -4.04 -10.41 15.95
C THR A 91 -4.37 -10.44 14.47
N GLU A 92 -5.13 -9.46 13.97
CA GLU A 92 -5.47 -9.39 12.55
C GLU A 92 -4.24 -9.15 11.68
N PHE A 93 -3.29 -8.30 12.12
CA PHE A 93 -2.00 -8.16 11.44
C PHE A 93 -1.25 -9.49 11.33
N LYS A 94 -1.19 -10.28 12.42
CA LYS A 94 -0.49 -11.58 12.44
C LYS A 94 -1.12 -12.53 11.41
N LYS A 95 -2.45 -12.60 11.32
CA LYS A 95 -3.15 -13.39 10.30
C LYS A 95 -2.81 -12.94 8.87
N ILE A 96 -2.81 -11.62 8.60
CA ILE A 96 -2.44 -11.12 7.27
C ILE A 96 -0.99 -11.51 6.94
N ARG A 97 -0.07 -11.40 7.92
CA ARG A 97 1.33 -11.80 7.73
C ARG A 97 1.47 -13.30 7.44
N GLU A 98 0.73 -14.15 8.14
CA GLU A 98 0.67 -15.59 7.86
C GLU A 98 0.13 -15.86 6.45
N ALA A 99 -0.93 -15.16 6.04
CA ALA A 99 -1.48 -15.26 4.69
C ALA A 99 -0.48 -14.83 3.62
N ILE A 100 0.29 -13.75 3.84
CA ILE A 100 1.39 -13.35 2.94
C ILE A 100 2.42 -14.46 2.81
N ASN A 101 2.86 -15.06 3.92
CA ASN A 101 3.87 -16.12 3.89
C ASN A 101 3.33 -17.37 3.17
N SER A 102 2.12 -17.81 3.52
CA SER A 102 1.46 -18.93 2.86
C SER A 102 1.32 -18.71 1.35
N PHE A 103 0.88 -17.52 0.94
CA PHE A 103 0.81 -17.15 -0.47
C PHE A 103 2.18 -17.18 -1.15
N LEU A 104 3.21 -16.63 -0.52
CA LEU A 104 4.57 -16.60 -1.09
C LEU A 104 5.21 -17.99 -1.18
N ASP A 105 4.89 -18.90 -0.26
CA ASP A 105 5.40 -20.26 -0.23
C ASP A 105 4.59 -21.21 -1.13
N SER A 106 3.35 -20.84 -1.49
CA SER A 106 2.52 -21.63 -2.40
C SER A 106 3.09 -21.70 -3.83
N PRO A 107 2.84 -22.80 -4.56
CA PRO A 107 3.19 -22.92 -5.97
C PRO A 107 2.54 -21.83 -6.83
N PRO A 108 3.18 -21.40 -7.94
CA PRO A 108 2.57 -20.44 -8.85
C PRO A 108 1.34 -21.02 -9.54
N GLY A 109 0.38 -20.15 -9.86
CA GLY A 109 -0.83 -20.51 -10.58
C GLY A 109 -0.52 -21.04 -11.98
N ILE A 110 0.55 -20.52 -12.61
CA ILE A 110 1.07 -21.02 -13.87
C ILE A 110 2.38 -21.77 -13.63
N LYS A 111 2.40 -23.06 -13.97
CA LYS A 111 3.62 -23.88 -13.93
C LYS A 111 4.53 -23.53 -15.10
N LEU A 112 5.56 -22.73 -14.84
CA LEU A 112 6.53 -22.30 -15.83
C LEU A 112 7.79 -23.18 -15.75
N LYS A 113 8.13 -23.82 -16.86
CA LYS A 113 9.35 -24.62 -17.02
C LYS A 113 10.18 -24.05 -18.16
N PHE A 114 11.41 -23.67 -17.86
CA PHE A 114 12.37 -23.16 -18.86
C PHE A 114 13.54 -24.12 -18.94
N GLN A 115 13.99 -24.42 -20.15
CA GLN A 115 15.17 -25.24 -20.38
C GLN A 115 16.23 -24.44 -21.13
N TRP A 116 17.48 -24.48 -20.65
CA TRP A 116 18.66 -23.96 -21.34
C TRP A 116 19.77 -25.01 -21.33
N GLY A 117 19.99 -25.66 -22.46
CA GLY A 117 20.98 -26.74 -22.55
C GLY A 117 20.60 -27.87 -21.59
N SER A 118 21.47 -28.17 -20.63
CA SER A 118 21.23 -29.16 -19.57
C SER A 118 20.56 -28.59 -18.31
N GLU A 119 20.39 -27.26 -18.22
CA GLU A 119 19.76 -26.64 -17.07
C GLU A 119 18.24 -26.53 -17.25
N GLN A 120 17.51 -26.79 -16.16
CA GLN A 120 16.07 -26.61 -16.08
C GLN A 120 15.76 -25.64 -14.94
N LEU A 121 14.96 -24.62 -15.23
CA LEU A 121 14.38 -23.72 -14.25
C LEU A 121 12.90 -24.03 -14.10
N GLU A 122 12.49 -24.31 -12.87
CA GLU A 122 11.10 -24.45 -12.48
C GLU A 122 10.87 -23.66 -11.18
N PHE A 123 9.90 -22.76 -11.21
CA PHE A 123 9.55 -21.96 -10.04
C PHE A 123 8.69 -22.78 -9.09
N GLN A 124 9.21 -23.05 -7.88
CA GLN A 124 8.52 -23.87 -6.88
C GLN A 124 7.53 -23.06 -6.06
N SER A 125 7.71 -21.73 -5.99
CA SER A 125 6.82 -20.85 -5.25
C SER A 125 6.68 -19.45 -5.85
N ASN A 126 5.60 -18.75 -5.48
CA ASN A 126 5.38 -17.34 -5.81
C ASN A 126 6.55 -16.45 -5.38
N ASN A 127 7.22 -16.78 -4.27
CA ASN A 127 8.41 -16.08 -3.83
C ASN A 127 9.57 -16.20 -4.83
N ASN A 128 9.74 -17.35 -5.49
CA ASN A 128 10.78 -17.50 -6.51
C ASN A 128 10.50 -16.62 -7.73
N ILE A 129 9.26 -16.58 -8.23
CA ILE A 129 8.85 -15.70 -9.35
C ILE A 129 9.03 -14.24 -8.97
N LYS A 130 8.48 -13.81 -7.81
CA LYS A 130 8.63 -12.45 -7.30
C LYS A 130 10.08 -12.03 -7.21
N ASN A 131 10.95 -12.86 -6.65
CA ASN A 131 12.37 -12.52 -6.49
C ASN A 131 13.09 -12.45 -7.84
N CYS A 132 12.80 -13.38 -8.77
CA CYS A 132 13.36 -13.33 -10.12
C CYS A 132 12.90 -12.07 -10.87
N PHE A 133 11.63 -11.70 -10.76
CA PHE A 133 11.10 -10.49 -11.40
C PHE A 133 11.71 -9.21 -10.82
N ILE A 134 11.59 -9.02 -9.50
CA ILE A 134 12.05 -7.80 -8.82
C ILE A 134 13.57 -7.67 -8.87
N TYR A 135 14.29 -8.71 -8.44
CA TYR A 135 15.74 -8.63 -8.26
C TYR A 135 16.52 -9.05 -9.50
N GLY A 136 15.90 -9.74 -10.47
CA GLY A 136 16.57 -10.06 -11.73
C GLY A 136 16.68 -8.88 -12.68
N HIS A 137 15.71 -7.95 -12.67
CA HIS A 137 15.67 -6.85 -13.63
C HIS A 137 15.58 -5.45 -12.99
N TYR A 138 14.77 -5.29 -11.96
CA TYR A 138 14.38 -3.96 -11.47
C TYR A 138 15.20 -3.47 -10.28
N ALA A 139 15.81 -4.38 -9.51
CA ALA A 139 16.83 -4.05 -8.54
C ALA A 139 18.19 -4.43 -9.15
N HIS A 140 19.19 -3.55 -9.03
CA HIS A 140 20.57 -3.86 -9.39
C HIS A 140 21.09 -5.04 -8.55
N ALA A 141 20.75 -6.27 -8.93
CA ALA A 141 21.41 -7.45 -8.40
C ALA A 141 22.84 -7.45 -8.94
N GLU A 142 23.79 -7.71 -8.06
CA GLU A 142 25.15 -8.04 -8.46
C GLU A 142 25.11 -9.20 -9.46
N GLU A 143 25.99 -9.16 -10.47
CA GLU A 143 26.01 -10.12 -11.59
C GLU A 143 26.12 -11.60 -11.16
N LYS A 144 26.51 -11.87 -9.91
CA LYS A 144 26.61 -13.21 -9.33
C LYS A 144 25.27 -13.78 -8.84
N ASN A 145 24.17 -13.04 -8.94
CA ASN A 145 22.87 -13.50 -8.48
C ASN A 145 22.14 -14.26 -9.58
N ASN A 146 21.82 -15.53 -9.31
CA ASN A 146 21.07 -16.43 -10.19
C ASN A 146 19.75 -15.79 -10.70
N GLN A 147 19.14 -14.87 -9.95
CA GLN A 147 17.90 -14.18 -10.31
C GLN A 147 18.00 -13.38 -11.62
N LYS A 148 19.11 -12.66 -11.85
CA LYS A 148 19.34 -11.88 -13.09
C LYS A 148 19.53 -12.80 -14.28
N ARG A 149 20.37 -13.83 -14.11
CA ARG A 149 20.59 -14.86 -15.14
C ARG A 149 19.28 -15.53 -15.55
N TRP A 150 18.43 -15.90 -14.59
CA TRP A 150 17.13 -16.51 -14.86
C TRP A 150 16.18 -15.55 -15.56
N TYR A 151 16.12 -14.29 -15.13
CA TYR A 151 15.32 -13.27 -15.80
C TYR A 151 15.75 -13.10 -17.26
N ASP A 152 17.06 -12.95 -17.50
CA ASP A 152 17.63 -12.80 -18.85
C ASP A 152 17.34 -14.02 -19.73
N LEU A 153 17.43 -15.24 -19.18
CA LEU A 153 17.05 -16.47 -19.89
C LEU A 153 15.58 -16.42 -20.34
N ILE A 154 14.68 -16.11 -19.42
CA ILE A 154 13.24 -16.07 -19.70
C ILE A 154 12.93 -15.06 -20.82
N HIS A 155 13.63 -13.92 -20.84
CA HIS A 155 13.41 -12.86 -21.81
C HIS A 155 14.14 -13.08 -23.15
N ARG A 156 15.08 -14.02 -23.22
CA ARG A 156 15.77 -14.41 -24.48
C ARG A 156 15.04 -15.54 -25.22
N ASN A 157 14.39 -16.46 -24.51
CA ASN A 157 13.89 -17.73 -25.08
C ASN A 157 12.44 -17.66 -25.58
N THR A 158 12.15 -16.83 -26.58
CA THR A 158 10.84 -16.63 -27.24
C THR A 158 9.84 -15.78 -26.46
N ASN A 159 8.94 -15.12 -27.19
CA ASN A 159 7.90 -14.26 -26.62
C ASN A 159 6.94 -15.04 -25.68
N GLU A 160 6.78 -16.36 -25.88
CA GLU A 160 5.73 -17.11 -25.21
C GLU A 160 5.94 -17.33 -23.71
N GLY A 161 7.16 -17.73 -23.33
CA GLY A 161 7.50 -17.91 -21.93
C GLY A 161 7.61 -16.60 -21.16
N ARG A 162 7.97 -15.52 -21.86
CA ARG A 162 8.11 -14.18 -21.30
C ARG A 162 6.77 -13.63 -20.83
N ASP A 163 5.75 -13.64 -21.66
CA ASP A 163 4.46 -13.02 -21.35
C ASP A 163 3.77 -13.75 -20.19
N LEU A 164 3.81 -15.08 -20.16
CA LEU A 164 3.27 -15.88 -19.06
C LEU A 164 4.01 -15.62 -17.74
N PHE A 165 5.35 -15.53 -17.78
CA PHE A 165 6.14 -15.18 -16.60
C PHE A 165 5.79 -13.79 -16.07
N ARG A 166 5.66 -12.80 -16.96
CA ARG A 166 5.33 -11.43 -16.58
C ARG A 166 3.91 -11.31 -16.03
N PHE A 167 2.96 -11.97 -16.67
CA PHE A 167 1.59 -12.07 -16.17
C PHE A 167 1.57 -12.60 -14.73
N GLU A 168 2.21 -13.76 -14.50
CA GLU A 168 2.25 -14.38 -13.19
C GLU A 168 2.96 -13.49 -12.15
N ALA A 169 4.10 -12.91 -12.52
CA ALA A 169 4.84 -12.00 -11.63
C ALA A 169 4.00 -10.78 -11.25
N ILE A 170 3.32 -10.14 -12.20
CA ILE A 170 2.46 -8.98 -11.93
C ILE A 170 1.26 -9.38 -11.06
N SER A 171 0.64 -10.54 -11.30
CA SER A 171 -0.43 -11.06 -10.46
C SER A 171 0.02 -11.19 -9.00
N ILE A 172 1.22 -11.76 -8.77
CA ILE A 172 1.83 -11.87 -7.44
C ILE A 172 2.05 -10.48 -6.81
N ILE A 173 2.55 -9.52 -7.57
CA ILE A 173 2.78 -8.14 -7.09
C ILE A 173 1.46 -7.45 -6.71
N LEU A 174 0.40 -7.61 -7.50
CA LEU A 174 -0.92 -7.06 -7.20
C LEU A 174 -1.50 -7.70 -5.93
N GLN A 175 -1.39 -9.02 -5.79
CA GLN A 175 -1.84 -9.72 -4.58
C GLN A 175 -1.09 -9.25 -3.32
N LEU A 176 0.24 -9.08 -3.41
CA LEU A 176 1.04 -8.53 -2.31
C LEU A 176 0.66 -7.09 -1.98
N THR A 177 0.36 -6.27 -2.99
CA THR A 177 -0.11 -4.90 -2.80
C THR A 177 -1.42 -4.88 -2.02
N ASN A 178 -2.36 -5.78 -2.33
CA ASN A 178 -3.61 -5.90 -1.57
C ASN A 178 -3.36 -6.22 -0.09
N PHE A 179 -2.41 -7.10 0.23
CA PHE A 179 -2.03 -7.35 1.62
C PHE A 179 -1.44 -6.10 2.30
N PHE A 180 -0.63 -5.31 1.60
CA PHE A 180 -0.07 -4.07 2.15
C PHE A 180 -1.16 -3.02 2.42
N LEU A 181 -2.15 -2.91 1.54
CA LEU A 181 -3.31 -2.03 1.74
C LEU A 181 -4.17 -2.48 2.92
N ALA A 182 -4.34 -3.79 3.12
CA ALA A 182 -5.04 -4.33 4.30
C ALA A 182 -4.29 -3.99 5.60
N ILE A 183 -2.96 -4.13 5.62
CA ILE A 183 -2.13 -3.73 6.76
C ILE A 183 -2.21 -2.22 7.02
N SER A 184 -2.19 -1.40 5.97
CA SER A 184 -2.37 0.06 6.10
C SER A 184 -3.69 0.42 6.77
N LYS A 185 -4.79 -0.25 6.42
CA LYS A 185 -6.09 -0.04 7.08
C LYS A 185 -6.02 -0.33 8.59
N LEU A 186 -5.37 -1.43 8.99
CA LEU A 186 -5.19 -1.75 10.41
C LEU A 186 -4.35 -0.69 11.13
N ILE A 187 -3.24 -0.25 10.52
CA ILE A 187 -2.38 0.80 11.08
C ILE A 187 -3.16 2.10 11.24
N LYS A 188 -3.97 2.51 10.25
CA LYS A 188 -4.83 3.70 10.35
C LYS A 188 -5.81 3.60 11.52
N ILE A 189 -6.43 2.43 11.74
CA ILE A 189 -7.33 2.21 12.90
C ILE A 189 -6.59 2.39 14.23
N ILE A 190 -5.39 1.83 14.36
CA ILE A 190 -4.56 2.00 15.56
C ILE A 190 -4.21 3.48 15.78
N LEU A 191 -3.74 4.16 14.73
CA LEU A 191 -3.36 5.57 14.78
C LEU A 191 -4.54 6.48 15.12
N ASP A 192 -5.74 6.15 14.65
CA ASP A 192 -6.97 6.88 14.97
C ASP A 192 -7.33 6.73 16.45
N LYS A 193 -7.24 5.52 17.01
CA LYS A 193 -7.43 5.31 18.45
C LYS A 193 -6.40 6.06 19.30
N ILE A 194 -5.15 6.14 18.85
CA ILE A 194 -4.11 6.93 19.52
C ILE A 194 -4.43 8.43 19.48
N ILE A 195 -4.93 8.94 18.35
CA ILE A 195 -5.41 10.32 18.25
C ILE A 195 -6.52 10.58 19.28
N ASP A 196 -7.53 9.72 19.36
CA ASP A 196 -8.65 9.90 20.28
C ASP A 196 -8.18 9.90 21.74
N TYR A 197 -7.30 8.97 22.11
CA TYR A 197 -6.70 8.89 23.45
C TYR A 197 -5.90 10.16 23.80
N ASP A 198 -5.01 10.59 22.92
CA ASP A 198 -4.18 11.78 23.17
C ASP A 198 -5.01 13.07 23.19
N LEU A 199 -6.10 13.14 22.43
CA LEU A 199 -7.05 14.25 22.51
C LEU A 199 -7.70 14.31 23.88
N GLU A 200 -8.24 13.19 24.38
CA GLU A 200 -8.89 13.12 25.69
C GLU A 200 -7.93 13.48 26.82
N GLU A 201 -6.73 12.88 26.83
CA GLU A 201 -5.71 13.16 27.85
C GLU A 201 -5.16 14.59 27.72
N GLY A 202 -5.04 15.11 26.50
CA GLY A 202 -4.70 16.51 26.25
C GLY A 202 -5.72 17.47 26.84
N GLU A 203 -7.01 17.22 26.64
CA GLU A 203 -8.08 18.05 27.19
C GLU A 203 -8.14 18.00 28.71
N LYS A 204 -8.01 16.80 29.28
CA LYS A 204 -7.98 16.58 30.72
C LYS A 204 -6.83 17.33 31.38
N THR A 205 -5.61 17.18 30.84
CA THR A 205 -4.41 17.83 31.41
C THR A 205 -4.45 19.35 31.31
N VAL A 206 -5.01 19.91 30.23
CA VAL A 206 -5.24 21.35 30.12
C VAL A 206 -6.26 21.85 31.14
N LYS A 207 -7.36 21.10 31.37
CA LYS A 207 -8.36 21.44 32.41
C LYS A 207 -7.75 21.41 33.82
N GLU A 208 -6.80 20.50 34.06
CA GLU A 208 -6.02 20.40 35.30
C GLU A 208 -4.90 21.46 35.38
N SER A 209 -4.82 22.39 34.43
CA SER A 209 -3.80 23.45 34.34
C SER A 209 -2.36 22.97 34.09
N ASP A 210 -2.14 21.71 33.72
CA ASP A 210 -0.85 21.21 33.22
C ASP A 210 -0.71 21.45 31.71
N LEU A 211 -0.51 22.73 31.36
CA LEU A 211 -0.43 23.18 29.98
C LEU A 211 0.73 22.55 29.18
N LYS A 212 1.85 22.25 29.85
CA LYS A 212 3.03 21.65 29.19
C LYS A 212 2.73 20.21 28.76
N ARG A 213 2.05 19.45 29.62
CA ARG A 213 1.66 18.08 29.30
C ARG A 213 0.57 18.04 28.23
N GLY A 214 -0.44 18.90 28.32
CA GLY A 214 -1.46 19.05 27.28
C GLY A 214 -0.89 19.40 25.91
N LEU A 215 0.09 20.30 25.88
CA LEU A 215 0.81 20.66 24.65
C LEU A 215 1.54 19.45 24.02
N ARG A 216 2.08 18.54 24.84
CA ARG A 216 2.74 17.32 24.34
C ARG A 216 1.75 16.42 23.62
N PHE A 217 0.58 16.20 24.21
CA PHE A 217 -0.49 15.39 23.64
C PHE A 217 -1.02 15.99 22.33
N TYR A 218 -1.39 17.27 22.32
CA TYR A 218 -1.87 17.92 21.09
C TYR A 218 -0.84 17.93 19.97
N LYS A 219 0.46 18.06 20.28
CA LYS A 219 1.53 17.94 19.28
C LYS A 219 1.64 16.52 18.71
N ASN A 220 1.42 15.48 19.53
CA ASN A 220 1.39 14.11 19.04
C ASN A 220 0.20 13.86 18.12
N VAL A 221 -1.00 14.30 18.52
CA VAL A 221 -2.22 14.26 17.69
C VAL A 221 -1.97 14.95 16.35
N MET A 222 -1.43 16.18 16.38
CA MET A 222 -1.13 16.95 15.18
C MET A 222 -0.15 16.20 14.26
N TYR A 223 0.91 15.61 14.81
CA TYR A 223 1.88 14.84 14.04
C TYR A 223 1.24 13.63 13.34
N ILE A 224 0.44 12.84 14.07
CA ILE A 224 -0.24 11.67 13.49
C ILE A 224 -1.27 12.12 12.44
N ALA A 225 -2.09 13.11 12.75
CA ALA A 225 -3.10 13.67 11.85
C ALA A 225 -2.50 14.18 10.54
N GLU A 226 -1.35 14.86 10.58
CA GLU A 226 -0.63 15.32 9.38
C GLU A 226 -0.20 14.15 8.50
N LYS A 227 0.31 13.06 9.09
CA LYS A 227 0.71 11.85 8.33
C LYS A 227 -0.47 11.13 7.72
N LEU A 228 -1.61 11.12 8.40
CA LEU A 228 -2.85 10.57 7.87
C LEU A 228 -3.50 11.48 6.83
N GLY A 229 -3.24 12.80 6.88
CA GLY A 229 -3.86 13.80 6.01
C GLY A 229 -5.19 14.34 6.55
N LYS A 230 -5.42 14.24 7.88
CA LYS A 230 -6.64 14.70 8.56
C LYS A 230 -6.58 16.21 8.84
N ARG A 231 -6.82 17.02 7.80
CA ARG A 231 -6.66 18.48 7.84
C ARG A 231 -7.53 19.17 8.89
N GLU A 232 -8.74 18.68 9.11
CA GLU A 232 -9.66 19.21 10.12
C GLU A 232 -9.10 19.05 11.54
N ILE A 233 -8.56 17.87 11.86
CA ILE A 233 -7.91 17.61 13.16
C ILE A 233 -6.66 18.49 13.29
N CYS A 234 -5.84 18.60 12.24
CA CYS A 234 -4.68 19.50 12.26
C CYS A 234 -5.10 20.94 12.57
N SER A 235 -6.16 21.45 11.92
CA SER A 235 -6.71 22.78 12.16
C SER A 235 -7.13 22.95 13.62
N GLU A 236 -7.88 22.00 14.16
CA GLU A 236 -8.28 22.03 15.58
C GLU A 236 -7.07 22.06 16.52
N MET A 237 -6.05 21.24 16.24
CA MET A 237 -4.83 21.21 17.05
C MET A 237 -4.05 22.53 16.96
N TYR A 238 -3.96 23.16 15.78
CA TYR A 238 -3.35 24.48 15.64
C TYR A 238 -4.03 25.51 16.56
N LYS A 239 -5.37 25.49 16.62
CA LYS A 239 -6.14 26.36 17.51
C LYS A 239 -5.92 26.05 18.99
N LYS A 240 -6.04 24.78 19.41
CA LYS A 240 -5.82 24.40 20.81
C LYS A 240 -4.40 24.72 21.28
N ILE A 241 -3.40 24.50 20.43
CA ILE A 241 -2.00 24.84 20.73
C ILE A 241 -1.79 26.36 20.80
N SER A 242 -2.41 27.15 19.92
CA SER A 242 -2.31 28.62 20.01
C SER A 242 -2.87 29.10 21.34
N ASP A 243 -4.03 28.58 21.76
CA ASP A 243 -4.70 29.00 23.01
C ASP A 243 -3.84 28.66 24.24
N ILE A 244 -3.10 27.54 24.22
CA ILE A 244 -2.11 27.23 25.26
C ILE A 244 -0.98 28.28 25.28
N TYR A 245 -0.44 28.68 24.13
CA TYR A 245 0.65 29.65 24.09
C TYR A 245 0.21 31.06 24.49
N ASP A 246 -1.05 31.44 24.23
CA ASP A 246 -1.65 32.67 24.76
C ASP A 246 -1.67 32.65 26.29
N ASN A 247 -2.15 31.55 26.88
CA ASN A 247 -2.16 31.36 28.34
C ASN A 247 -0.75 31.36 28.97
N LEU A 248 0.27 30.94 28.22
CA LEU A 248 1.67 30.97 28.65
C LEU A 248 2.35 32.33 28.42
N GLY A 249 1.69 33.27 27.73
CA GLY A 249 2.24 34.58 27.38
C GLY A 249 3.28 34.57 26.26
N ASP A 250 3.37 33.49 25.46
CA ASP A 250 4.27 33.41 24.30
C ASP A 250 3.55 33.90 23.04
N THR A 251 3.45 35.23 22.89
CA THR A 251 2.74 35.89 21.79
C THR A 251 3.26 35.45 20.41
N LYS A 252 4.56 35.19 20.28
CA LYS A 252 5.17 34.80 19.00
C LYS A 252 4.67 33.43 18.55
N LEU A 253 4.65 32.45 19.46
CA LEU A 253 4.15 31.11 19.13
C LEU A 253 2.64 31.12 18.98
N PHE A 254 1.90 31.88 19.78
CA PHE A 254 0.46 32.09 19.59
C PHE A 254 0.13 32.54 18.15
N GLU A 255 0.74 33.63 17.68
CA GLU A 255 0.49 34.17 16.34
C GLU A 255 0.85 33.17 15.24
N SER A 256 1.95 32.43 15.40
CA SER A 256 2.40 31.42 14.46
C SER A 256 1.38 30.27 14.30
N TYR A 257 0.91 29.68 15.41
CA TYR A 257 -0.07 28.59 15.36
C TYR A 257 -1.45 29.09 14.92
N LEU A 258 -1.86 30.30 15.34
CA LEU A 258 -3.11 30.92 14.90
C LEU A 258 -3.10 31.22 13.40
N GLY A 259 -1.96 31.65 12.86
CA GLY A 259 -1.78 31.86 11.42
C GLY A 259 -2.01 30.58 10.62
N LYS A 260 -1.39 29.47 11.04
CA LYS A 260 -1.57 28.15 10.40
C LYS A 260 -3.01 27.64 10.47
N TYR A 261 -3.67 27.81 11.62
CA TYR A 261 -5.11 27.52 11.76
C TYR A 261 -5.94 28.30 10.73
N LYS A 262 -5.70 29.61 10.61
CA LYS A 262 -6.41 30.48 9.66
C LYS A 262 -6.14 30.09 8.21
N GLU A 263 -4.91 29.70 7.87
CA GLU A 263 -4.54 29.23 6.52
C GLU A 263 -5.33 27.97 6.13
N ILE A 264 -5.38 26.98 7.02
CA ILE A 264 -6.15 25.75 6.78
C ILE A 264 -7.65 26.08 6.67
N LEU A 265 -8.21 26.86 7.60
CA LEU A 265 -9.60 27.29 7.50
C LEU A 265 -9.91 28.04 6.22
N TYR A 266 -9.03 28.95 5.79
CA TYR A 266 -9.19 29.69 4.54
C TYR A 266 -9.24 28.72 3.35
N SER A 267 -8.34 27.73 3.31
CA SER A 267 -8.32 26.70 2.26
C SER A 267 -9.60 25.85 2.22
N ILE A 268 -10.25 25.64 3.36
CA ILE A 268 -11.51 24.90 3.48
C ILE A 268 -12.71 25.79 3.12
N LYS A 269 -12.72 27.04 3.57
CA LYS A 269 -13.83 28.00 3.37
C LYS A 269 -14.01 28.41 1.90
N HIS A 270 -12.95 28.33 1.09
CA HIS A 270 -13.02 28.62 -0.34
C HIS A 270 -13.42 27.40 -1.17
N LEU A 271 -13.72 26.27 -0.52
CA LEU A 271 -14.46 25.19 -1.15
C LEU A 271 -15.92 25.63 -1.31
N PRO A 272 -16.53 25.48 -2.49
CA PRO A 272 -17.95 25.76 -2.71
C PRO A 272 -18.85 25.14 -1.63
N GLU A 273 -19.97 25.77 -1.26
CA GLU A 273 -20.91 25.23 -0.26
C GLU A 273 -21.40 23.81 -0.59
N ASN A 274 -21.44 23.49 -1.87
CA ASN A 274 -21.74 22.17 -2.39
C ASN A 274 -20.50 21.31 -2.65
N PHE A 275 -19.27 21.69 -2.30
CA PHE A 275 -18.05 20.93 -2.64
C PHE A 275 -18.09 19.46 -2.19
N LYS A 276 -18.67 19.18 -1.01
CA LYS A 276 -18.84 17.82 -0.49
C LYS A 276 -20.01 17.05 -1.13
N ASP A 277 -21.00 17.77 -1.67
CA ASP A 277 -22.26 17.23 -2.23
C ASP A 277 -22.34 17.36 -3.77
N ASN A 278 -21.35 18.00 -4.39
CA ASN A 278 -21.31 18.28 -5.82
C ASN A 278 -20.75 17.05 -6.52
N GLY A 279 -21.59 16.39 -7.30
CA GLY A 279 -21.26 15.15 -8.02
C GLY A 279 -19.97 15.24 -8.84
N TYR A 280 -19.59 16.42 -9.34
CA TYR A 280 -18.31 16.61 -10.04
C TYR A 280 -17.10 16.46 -9.12
N TYR A 281 -17.08 17.10 -7.94
CA TYR A 281 -15.99 16.97 -6.97
C TYR A 281 -16.05 15.65 -6.21
N ALA A 282 -17.28 15.20 -5.96
CA ALA A 282 -17.71 13.82 -5.75
C ALA A 282 -16.83 12.85 -6.55
N GLU A 283 -17.09 12.81 -7.85
CA GLU A 283 -16.51 11.91 -8.84
C GLU A 283 -15.01 12.15 -9.06
N TYR A 284 -14.52 13.40 -9.00
CA TYR A 284 -13.12 13.76 -9.21
C TYR A 284 -12.20 13.35 -8.03
N PHE A 285 -12.70 13.35 -6.80
CA PHE A 285 -11.95 12.97 -5.60
C PHE A 285 -12.41 11.63 -4.99
N SER A 286 -13.54 11.08 -5.42
CA SER A 286 -13.97 9.74 -5.05
C SER A 286 -13.20 8.71 -5.86
N ILE A 287 -12.74 7.69 -5.16
CA ILE A 287 -12.53 6.38 -5.73
C ILE A 287 -13.88 5.98 -6.37
N SER A 288 -13.92 5.74 -7.70
CA SER A 288 -15.19 5.62 -8.44
C SER A 288 -16.16 4.65 -7.76
N ASP A 289 -17.48 4.85 -7.86
CA ASP A 289 -18.46 3.95 -7.23
C ASP A 289 -18.32 2.50 -7.71
N GLU A 290 -17.83 2.33 -8.94
CA GLU A 290 -17.43 1.02 -9.49
C GLU A 290 -16.30 0.40 -8.66
N TYR A 291 -15.33 1.20 -8.25
CA TYR A 291 -14.20 0.83 -7.44
C TYR A 291 -14.54 0.62 -5.96
N ARG A 292 -15.44 1.44 -5.42
CA ARG A 292 -16.00 1.24 -4.07
C ARG A 292 -16.79 -0.07 -4.01
N LYS A 293 -17.62 -0.36 -5.02
CA LYS A 293 -18.32 -1.65 -5.17
C LYS A 293 -17.39 -2.82 -5.44
N ILE A 294 -16.29 -2.64 -6.16
CA ILE A 294 -15.28 -3.69 -6.36
C ILE A 294 -14.55 -3.96 -5.04
N ILE A 295 -14.11 -2.92 -4.32
CA ILE A 295 -13.51 -3.05 -2.98
C ILE A 295 -14.50 -3.68 -2.00
N GLU A 296 -15.76 -3.24 -1.97
CA GLU A 296 -16.79 -3.81 -1.08
C GLU A 296 -17.16 -5.24 -1.48
N ASN A 297 -17.26 -5.59 -2.76
CA ASN A 297 -17.46 -7.00 -3.20
C ASN A 297 -16.25 -7.89 -2.92
N ILE A 298 -15.03 -7.35 -3.01
CA ILE A 298 -13.80 -8.07 -2.67
C ILE A 298 -13.69 -8.26 -1.15
N LEU A 299 -14.17 -7.30 -0.35
CA LEU A 299 -14.10 -7.34 1.12
C LEU A 299 -15.29 -8.03 1.79
N GLN A 300 -16.48 -8.03 1.16
CA GLN A 300 -17.71 -8.67 1.67
C GLN A 300 -17.90 -10.11 1.20
N LYS A 301 -17.07 -10.60 0.26
CA LYS A 301 -16.93 -12.05 0.09
C LYS A 301 -16.00 -12.54 1.20
N PRO A 302 -16.51 -13.21 2.25
CA PRO A 302 -15.63 -14.08 3.01
C PRO A 302 -15.10 -15.09 2.00
N TYR A 303 -13.84 -14.94 1.59
CA TYR A 303 -13.12 -16.09 1.06
C TYR A 303 -13.10 -17.08 2.20
N ASN A 304 -14.04 -18.03 2.17
CA ASN A 304 -13.92 -19.27 2.90
C ASN A 304 -12.65 -19.92 2.32
N PHE A 305 -11.53 -19.74 3.03
CA PHE A 305 -10.24 -20.35 2.69
C PHE A 305 -10.29 -21.89 2.71
N SER A 306 -11.46 -22.49 2.95
CA SER A 306 -11.75 -23.92 2.93
C SER A 306 -12.08 -24.50 1.56
N ASP A 307 -12.40 -23.68 0.54
CA ASP A 307 -12.90 -24.17 -0.75
C ASP A 307 -12.10 -23.66 -1.97
N LEU A 308 -10.77 -23.75 -1.91
CA LEU A 308 -9.93 -23.78 -3.11
C LEU A 308 -9.32 -25.18 -3.25
N PRO A 309 -9.38 -25.80 -4.46
CA PRO A 309 -8.85 -27.14 -4.71
C PRO A 309 -7.32 -27.24 -4.55
#